data_AF-H1LK21-F1
#
_entry.id   AF-H1LK21-F1
#
_cell.length_a   1.000
_cell.length_b   1.000
_cell.length_c   1.000
_cell.angle_alpha   90.00
_cell.angle_beta   90.00
_cell.angle_gamma   90.00
#
_symmetry.space_group_name_H-M   'P 1'
#
loop_
_entity.id
_entity.type
_entity.pdbx_description
1 polymer ?
#
loop_
_entity_poly.entity_id
_entity_poly.type
_entity_poly.pdbx_seq_one_letter_code
_entity_poly.pdbx_strand_id
1 'polypeptide(L)'
;MIASNKYASVVMYKNFGPLSGGSLRHPHFQIVGLNHYDVYQNVGVRNFTGVEVSKNDARQITLSTDPIIGFVEINIAINNEKKIDNLADAVQAIIKYLLKDYMHGSMTSYNLFFYKIYSRFYCKIVPRYATSPYYVGYKIAQVQNMPRLEEIAAETESQKSL
;
A
#
# COMPACT_ATOMS: atom_id res chain seq x y z
N MET A 1 -5.62 4.78 21.05
CA MET A 1 -6.64 5.47 20.22
C MET A 1 -7.82 4.57 19.87
N ILE A 2 -7.63 3.35 19.35
CA ILE A 2 -8.75 2.42 19.14
C ILE A 2 -9.37 1.98 20.48
N ALA A 3 -8.53 1.66 21.48
CA ALA A 3 -8.98 1.24 22.80
C ALA A 3 -9.80 2.28 23.59
N SER A 4 -9.81 3.55 23.17
CA SER A 4 -10.59 4.58 23.86
C SER A 4 -12.06 4.65 23.41
N ASN A 5 -12.48 3.90 22.38
CA ASN A 5 -13.84 3.96 21.79
C ASN A 5 -14.35 5.37 21.41
N LYS A 6 -13.43 6.32 21.22
CA LYS A 6 -13.76 7.73 20.88
C LYS A 6 -13.92 7.98 19.37
N TYR A 7 -13.44 7.07 18.54
CA TYR A 7 -13.34 7.26 17.09
C TYR A 7 -14.07 6.13 16.37
N ALA A 8 -14.84 6.48 15.34
CA ALA A 8 -15.46 5.51 14.43
C ALA A 8 -14.39 4.72 13.66
N SER A 9 -13.30 5.39 13.26
CA SER A 9 -12.13 4.73 12.69
C SER A 9 -10.84 5.50 12.98
N VAL A 10 -9.70 4.81 12.87
CA VAL A 10 -8.37 5.41 12.99
C VAL A 10 -7.56 5.01 11.77
N VAL A 11 -6.98 5.99 11.08
CA VAL A 11 -6.09 5.77 9.93
C VAL A 11 -4.65 6.05 10.29
N MET A 12 -3.74 5.30 9.68
CA MET A 12 -2.31 5.53 9.75
C MET A 12 -1.73 5.48 8.33
N TYR A 13 -0.93 6.48 7.98
CA TYR A 13 -0.30 6.55 6.66
C TYR A 13 1.03 7.32 6.69
N LYS A 14 1.79 7.19 5.61
CA LYS A 14 3.02 7.94 5.35
C LYS A 14 2.97 8.57 3.97
N ASN A 15 3.47 9.78 3.88
CA ASN A 15 3.71 10.49 2.62
C ASN A 15 5.22 10.61 2.40
N PHE A 16 5.70 10.28 1.20
CA PHE A 16 7.09 10.50 0.80
C PHE A 16 7.14 11.07 -0.62
N GLY A 17 7.91 12.14 -0.82
CA GLY A 17 8.14 12.74 -2.14
C GLY A 17 7.08 13.75 -2.59
N PRO A 18 7.38 14.56 -3.62
CA PRO A 18 6.57 15.71 -4.02
C PRO A 18 5.15 15.37 -4.50
N LEU A 19 4.91 14.18 -5.03
CA LEU A 19 3.60 13.76 -5.58
C LEU A 19 2.75 12.99 -4.56
N SER A 20 3.23 12.82 -3.33
CA SER A 20 2.52 12.05 -2.29
C SER A 20 1.37 12.78 -1.62
N GLY A 21 1.27 14.11 -1.80
CA GLY A 21 0.31 14.96 -1.09
C GLY A 21 0.76 15.36 0.32
N GLY A 22 2.04 15.14 0.67
CA GLY A 22 2.62 15.64 1.91
C GLY A 22 2.94 17.14 1.85
N SER A 23 2.67 17.87 2.93
CA SER A 23 2.99 19.30 3.06
C SER A 23 4.40 19.55 3.63
N LEU A 24 4.91 18.63 4.45
CA LEU A 24 6.25 18.70 5.04
C LEU A 24 7.23 17.88 4.20
N ARG A 25 8.39 18.48 3.91
CA ARG A 25 9.51 17.78 3.25
C ARG A 25 10.14 16.70 4.13
N HIS A 26 9.90 16.72 5.45
CA HIS A 26 10.44 15.72 6.37
C HIS A 26 9.62 14.42 6.32
N PRO A 27 10.26 13.23 6.20
CA PRO A 27 9.56 11.95 6.28
C PRO A 27 8.86 11.78 7.63
N HIS A 28 7.55 11.65 7.65
CA HIS A 28 6.78 11.43 8.88
C HIS A 28 5.58 10.53 8.62
N PHE A 29 5.15 9.82 9.67
CA PHE A 29 3.87 9.12 9.70
C PHE A 29 2.80 10.04 10.29
N GLN A 30 1.56 9.83 9.88
CA GLN A 30 0.39 10.48 10.45
C GLN A 30 -0.57 9.42 10.98
N ILE A 31 -1.15 9.68 12.14
CA ILE A 31 -2.22 8.86 12.71
C ILE A 31 -3.39 9.79 13.02
N VAL A 32 -4.56 9.51 12.45
CA VAL A 32 -5.74 10.38 12.53
C VAL A 32 -6.94 9.56 12.99
N GLY A 33 -7.58 9.99 14.08
CA GLY A 33 -8.85 9.46 14.53
C GLY A 33 -10.02 10.22 13.90
N LEU A 34 -10.99 9.51 13.33
CA LEU A 34 -12.20 10.06 12.74
C LEU A 34 -13.39 9.77 13.64
N ASN A 35 -14.03 10.82 14.16
CA ASN A 35 -15.10 10.68 15.15
C ASN A 35 -16.37 10.05 14.55
N HIS A 36 -16.73 10.44 13.32
CA HIS A 36 -18.05 10.14 12.73
C HIS A 36 -17.97 9.51 11.34
N TYR A 37 -16.80 9.02 10.96
CA TYR A 37 -16.59 8.41 9.64
C TYR A 37 -15.83 7.11 9.76
N ASP A 38 -16.42 6.02 9.27
CA ASP A 38 -15.75 4.75 9.13
C ASP A 38 -15.09 4.67 7.75
N VAL A 39 -13.76 4.65 7.71
CA VAL A 39 -13.02 4.53 6.43
C VAL A 39 -13.18 3.16 5.78
N TYR A 40 -13.49 2.11 6.55
CA TYR A 40 -13.56 0.74 6.06
C TYR A 40 -14.81 0.47 5.21
N GLN A 41 -15.77 1.40 5.17
CA GLN A 41 -16.87 1.35 4.21
C GLN A 41 -16.41 1.53 2.74
N ASN A 42 -15.22 2.11 2.52
CA ASN A 42 -14.69 2.39 1.18
C ASN A 42 -13.67 1.36 0.69
N VAL A 43 -13.19 0.48 1.58
CA VAL A 43 -12.09 -0.44 1.28
C VAL A 43 -12.44 -1.84 1.74
N GLY A 44 -12.22 -2.83 0.89
CA GLY A 44 -12.49 -4.24 1.19
C GLY A 44 -11.29 -5.12 0.91
N VAL A 45 -11.36 -6.39 1.34
CA VAL A 45 -10.31 -7.39 1.11
C VAL A 45 -9.95 -7.52 -0.37
N ARG A 46 -10.94 -7.34 -1.28
CA ARG A 46 -10.74 -7.28 -2.74
C ARG A 46 -9.61 -6.36 -3.17
N ASN A 47 -9.44 -5.22 -2.48
CA ASN A 47 -8.41 -4.25 -2.81
C ASN A 47 -7.00 -4.69 -2.40
N PHE A 48 -6.86 -5.77 -1.64
CA PHE A 48 -5.59 -6.30 -1.13
C PHE A 48 -5.23 -7.67 -1.72
N THR A 49 -6.01 -8.13 -2.71
CA THR A 49 -5.84 -9.41 -3.39
C THR A 49 -5.55 -9.20 -4.88
N GLY A 50 -4.89 -10.18 -5.49
CA GLY A 50 -4.55 -10.15 -6.91
C GLY A 50 -3.38 -11.07 -7.20
N VAL A 51 -2.44 -10.62 -8.03
CA VAL A 51 -1.24 -11.41 -8.39
C VAL A 51 -0.39 -11.63 -7.14
N GLU A 52 -0.14 -12.90 -6.79
CA GLU A 52 0.73 -13.23 -5.67
C GLU A 52 2.20 -12.99 -6.06
N VAL A 53 2.92 -12.28 -5.20
CA VAL A 53 4.36 -12.01 -5.35
C VAL A 53 5.16 -12.99 -4.51
N SER A 54 4.75 -13.18 -3.25
CA SER A 54 5.35 -14.18 -2.37
C SER A 54 4.43 -14.48 -1.18
N LYS A 55 4.55 -15.67 -0.61
CA LYS A 55 3.77 -16.08 0.55
C LYS A 55 4.53 -17.06 1.43
N ASN A 56 4.50 -16.82 2.73
CA ASN A 56 4.98 -17.74 3.76
C ASN A 56 4.17 -17.59 5.05
N ASP A 57 4.54 -18.30 6.10
CA ASP A 57 3.84 -18.27 7.40
C ASP A 57 3.85 -16.90 8.10
N ALA A 58 4.80 -16.04 7.76
CA ALA A 58 4.94 -14.72 8.36
C ALA A 58 4.16 -13.63 7.61
N ARG A 59 4.14 -13.70 6.26
CA ARG A 59 3.61 -12.63 5.41
C ARG A 59 3.10 -13.15 4.06
N GLN A 60 2.22 -12.37 3.45
CA GLN A 60 1.79 -12.53 2.07
C GLN A 60 1.95 -11.20 1.33
N ILE A 61 2.49 -11.24 0.11
CA ILE A 61 2.67 -10.07 -0.75
C ILE A 61 1.85 -10.27 -2.02
N THR A 62 1.07 -9.26 -2.38
CA THR A 62 0.25 -9.28 -3.60
C THR A 62 0.31 -7.95 -4.34
N LEU A 63 0.12 -7.98 -5.65
CA LEU A 63 -0.25 -6.81 -6.44
C LEU A 63 -1.77 -6.80 -6.62
N SER A 64 -2.41 -5.67 -6.33
CA SER A 64 -3.86 -5.57 -6.44
C SER A 64 -4.34 -5.67 -7.88
N THR A 65 -5.28 -6.57 -8.16
CA THR A 65 -6.05 -6.59 -9.42
C THR A 65 -7.31 -5.72 -9.34
N ASP A 66 -7.63 -5.21 -8.15
CA ASP A 66 -8.72 -4.27 -7.90
C ASP A 66 -8.21 -3.10 -7.02
N PRO A 67 -7.27 -2.29 -7.55
CA PRO A 67 -6.66 -1.19 -6.80
C PRO A 67 -7.70 -0.14 -6.38
N ILE A 68 -7.45 0.54 -5.26
CA ILE A 68 -8.31 1.62 -4.75
C ILE A 68 -8.26 2.82 -5.69
N ILE A 69 -7.04 3.32 -6.00
CA ILE A 69 -6.85 4.49 -6.88
C ILE A 69 -6.51 4.08 -8.31
N GLY A 70 -5.77 2.99 -8.46
CA GLY A 70 -5.36 2.46 -9.75
C GLY A 70 -3.86 2.17 -9.88
N PHE A 71 -3.50 1.73 -11.08
CA PHE A 71 -2.19 1.29 -11.51
C PHE A 71 -1.63 0.15 -10.66
N VAL A 72 -0.57 0.41 -9.91
CA VAL A 72 0.14 -0.58 -9.12
C VAL A 72 -0.09 -0.27 -7.65
N GLU A 73 -0.65 -1.24 -6.92
CA GLU A 73 -0.76 -1.19 -5.47
C GLU A 73 -0.23 -2.50 -4.91
N ILE A 74 0.84 -2.41 -4.13
CA ILE A 74 1.53 -3.57 -3.55
C ILE A 74 1.05 -3.73 -2.12
N ASN A 75 0.58 -4.91 -1.76
CA ASN A 75 0.03 -5.19 -0.44
C ASN A 75 0.94 -6.17 0.28
N ILE A 76 1.24 -5.90 1.55
CA ILE A 76 1.91 -6.84 2.44
C ILE A 76 0.95 -7.10 3.59
N ALA A 77 0.57 -8.36 3.77
CA ALA A 77 -0.38 -8.80 4.80
C ALA A 77 0.31 -9.71 5.83
N ILE A 78 0.07 -9.44 7.11
CA ILE A 78 0.50 -10.30 8.23
C ILE A 78 -0.70 -10.71 9.09
N ASN A 79 -0.61 -11.87 9.74
CA ASN A 79 -1.73 -12.44 10.49
C ASN A 79 -1.83 -11.94 11.94
N ASN A 80 -0.78 -11.33 12.48
CA ASN A 80 -0.77 -10.73 13.83
C ASN A 80 0.46 -9.83 14.02
N GLU A 81 0.45 -9.01 15.08
CA GLU A 81 1.53 -8.07 15.41
C GLU A 81 2.89 -8.71 15.68
N LYS A 82 2.96 -10.01 16.04
CA LYS A 82 4.25 -10.70 16.26
C LYS A 82 5.07 -10.86 14.98
N LYS A 83 4.47 -10.56 13.82
CA LYS A 83 5.13 -10.59 12.51
C LYS A 83 5.45 -9.19 11.98
N ILE A 84 5.41 -8.15 12.82
CA ILE A 84 5.66 -6.76 12.39
C ILE A 84 7.05 -6.56 11.78
N ASP A 85 8.07 -7.28 12.24
CA ASP A 85 9.43 -7.19 11.67
C ASP A 85 9.43 -7.66 10.21
N ASN A 86 8.68 -8.72 9.91
CA ASN A 86 8.51 -9.25 8.56
C ASN A 86 7.78 -8.26 7.64
N LEU A 87 6.81 -7.51 8.19
CA LEU A 87 6.14 -6.44 7.48
C LEU A 87 7.13 -5.30 7.19
N ALA A 88 7.92 -4.89 8.19
CA ALA A 88 8.87 -3.78 8.08
C ALA A 88 9.99 -4.09 7.06
N ASP A 89 10.57 -5.29 7.11
CA ASP A 89 11.59 -5.75 6.18
C ASP A 89 11.06 -5.78 4.74
N ALA A 90 9.86 -6.34 4.54
CA ALA A 90 9.23 -6.40 3.23
C ALA A 90 8.91 -4.99 2.70
N VAL A 91 8.38 -4.09 3.53
CA VAL A 91 8.18 -2.68 3.16
C VAL A 91 9.50 -2.05 2.73
N GLN A 92 10.58 -2.27 3.48
CA GLN A 92 11.88 -1.69 3.16
C GLN A 92 12.43 -2.21 1.83
N ALA A 93 12.34 -3.53 1.59
CA ALA A 93 12.79 -4.16 0.34
C ALA A 93 12.01 -3.62 -0.86
N ILE A 94 10.67 -3.58 -0.77
CA ILE A 94 9.81 -3.10 -1.86
C ILE A 94 10.04 -1.61 -2.13
N ILE A 95 10.20 -0.77 -1.10
CA ILE A 95 10.50 0.65 -1.30
C ILE A 95 11.86 0.86 -1.97
N LYS A 96 12.88 0.06 -1.63
CA LYS A 96 14.19 0.13 -2.30
C LYS A 96 14.06 -0.18 -3.79
N TYR A 97 13.35 -1.24 -4.14
CA TYR A 97 13.04 -1.60 -5.53
C TYR A 97 12.30 -0.47 -6.26
N LEU A 98 11.23 0.05 -5.65
CA LEU A 98 10.42 1.11 -6.26
C LEU A 98 11.24 2.37 -6.56
N LEU A 99 12.18 2.73 -5.69
CA LEU A 99 12.99 3.94 -5.85
C LEU A 99 14.20 3.77 -6.78
N LYS A 100 14.70 2.54 -6.97
CA LYS A 100 15.96 2.30 -7.69
C LYS A 100 15.76 1.65 -9.06
N ASP A 101 14.89 0.67 -9.13
CA ASP A 101 14.82 -0.26 -10.27
C ASP A 101 13.50 -0.09 -11.03
N TYR A 102 12.39 0.05 -10.30
CA TYR A 102 11.08 0.22 -10.91
C TYR A 102 11.03 1.47 -11.80
N MET A 103 10.57 1.29 -13.05
CA MET A 103 10.56 2.34 -14.08
C MET A 103 11.92 3.05 -14.22
N HIS A 104 13.02 2.29 -14.15
CA HIS A 104 14.39 2.83 -14.25
C HIS A 104 14.71 3.88 -13.16
N GLY A 105 14.14 3.71 -11.96
CA GLY A 105 14.39 4.62 -10.84
C GLY A 105 13.75 6.00 -11.01
N SER A 106 12.82 6.17 -11.95
CA SER A 106 12.10 7.43 -12.14
C SER A 106 11.15 7.78 -11.00
N MET A 107 10.97 6.85 -10.05
CA MET A 107 9.99 6.97 -9.02
C MET A 107 10.51 7.86 -7.89
N THR A 108 9.80 8.96 -7.61
CA THR A 108 10.20 9.95 -6.61
C THR A 108 9.26 10.08 -5.41
N SER A 109 8.04 9.50 -5.49
CA SER A 109 7.00 9.66 -4.46
C SER A 109 6.19 8.39 -4.17
N TYR A 110 5.89 8.08 -2.91
CA TYR A 110 5.01 6.96 -2.56
C TYR A 110 4.18 7.27 -1.32
N ASN A 111 3.13 6.49 -1.12
CA ASN A 111 2.42 6.41 0.15
C ASN A 111 2.52 5.02 0.76
N LEU A 112 2.48 4.99 2.09
CA LEU A 112 2.18 3.76 2.84
C LEU A 112 0.83 3.97 3.52
N PHE A 113 -0.07 3.01 3.41
CA PHE A 113 -1.35 3.00 4.11
C PHE A 113 -1.49 1.73 4.94
N PHE A 114 -1.91 1.87 6.19
CA PHE A 114 -2.03 0.75 7.11
C PHE A 114 -3.49 0.47 7.42
N TYR A 115 -3.85 -0.81 7.37
CA TYR A 115 -5.21 -1.28 7.59
C TYR A 115 -5.21 -2.46 8.54
N LYS A 116 -6.27 -2.57 9.34
CA LYS A 116 -6.62 -3.80 10.05
C LYS A 116 -7.99 -4.23 9.54
N ILE A 117 -8.02 -5.29 8.73
CA ILE A 117 -9.25 -5.82 8.15
C ILE A 117 -9.45 -7.22 8.72
N TYR A 118 -10.55 -7.42 9.45
CA TYR A 118 -10.77 -8.61 10.27
C TYR A 118 -9.60 -8.83 11.25
N SER A 119 -8.98 -10.01 11.21
CA SER A 119 -7.83 -10.40 12.03
C SER A 119 -6.47 -10.13 11.39
N ARG A 120 -6.42 -9.57 10.17
CA ARG A 120 -5.16 -9.36 9.42
C ARG A 120 -4.77 -7.88 9.38
N PHE A 121 -3.47 -7.65 9.39
CA PHE A 121 -2.88 -6.32 9.20
C PHE A 121 -2.31 -6.20 7.80
N TYR A 122 -2.51 -5.05 7.17
CA TYR A 122 -2.05 -4.77 5.82
C TYR A 122 -1.23 -3.48 5.80
N CYS A 123 -0.11 -3.50 5.08
CA CYS A 123 0.53 -2.30 4.56
C CYS A 123 0.31 -2.28 3.04
N LYS A 124 -0.36 -1.26 2.53
CA LYS A 124 -0.48 -0.99 1.10
C LYS A 124 0.52 0.08 0.71
N ILE A 125 1.40 -0.26 -0.22
CA ILE A 125 2.39 0.62 -0.82
C ILE A 125 1.82 1.11 -2.15
N VAL A 126 1.74 2.42 -2.30
CA VAL A 126 1.19 3.06 -3.51
C VAL A 126 2.27 3.97 -4.10
N PRO A 127 2.96 3.57 -5.17
CA PRO A 127 3.78 4.46 -5.97
C PRO A 127 2.93 5.63 -6.50
N ARG A 128 3.44 6.86 -6.43
CA ARG A 128 2.67 8.07 -6.74
C ARG A 128 3.16 8.77 -7.99
N TYR A 129 2.20 8.96 -8.88
CA TYR A 129 2.28 9.73 -10.11
C TYR A 129 1.18 10.79 -10.12
N ALA A 130 1.15 11.60 -11.18
CA ALA A 130 -0.02 12.40 -11.49
C ALA A 130 -1.25 11.48 -11.55
N THR A 131 -2.25 11.76 -10.72
CA THR A 131 -3.47 10.95 -10.64
C THR A 131 -4.23 11.05 -11.96
N SER A 132 -4.70 9.91 -12.46
CA SER A 132 -5.42 9.84 -13.73
C SER A 132 -6.66 10.74 -13.74
N PRO A 133 -6.93 11.48 -14.84
CA PRO A 133 -8.18 12.21 -15.02
C PRO A 133 -9.42 11.32 -14.87
N TYR A 134 -9.32 10.04 -15.22
CA TYR A 134 -10.40 9.06 -15.02
C TYR A 134 -10.77 8.90 -13.55
N TYR A 135 -9.76 8.83 -12.67
CA TYR A 135 -10.01 8.72 -11.24
C TYR A 135 -10.42 10.06 -10.63
N VAL A 136 -9.73 11.15 -10.99
CA VAL A 136 -10.01 12.51 -10.47
C VAL A 136 -11.44 12.95 -10.82
N GLY A 137 -11.87 12.76 -12.07
CA GLY A 137 -13.17 13.21 -12.55
C GLY A 137 -14.31 12.22 -12.29
N TYR A 138 -14.02 10.91 -12.33
CA TYR A 138 -15.07 9.88 -12.45
C TYR A 138 -14.90 8.70 -11.47
N LYS A 139 -13.89 8.71 -10.61
CA LYS A 139 -13.57 7.60 -9.68
C LYS A 139 -13.36 6.25 -10.39
N ILE A 140 -12.92 6.28 -11.65
CA ILE A 140 -12.61 5.08 -12.41
C ILE A 140 -11.15 4.71 -12.14
N ALA A 141 -10.93 3.70 -11.32
CA ALA A 141 -9.61 3.16 -11.04
C ALA A 141 -9.10 2.42 -12.29
N GLN A 142 -7.96 2.88 -12.83
CA GLN A 142 -7.31 2.17 -13.92
C GLN A 142 -6.54 0.99 -13.33
N VAL A 143 -6.67 -0.20 -13.90
CA VAL A 143 -5.89 -1.37 -13.49
C VAL A 143 -4.75 -1.57 -14.49
N GLN A 144 -3.56 -1.93 -14.01
CA GLN A 144 -2.51 -2.38 -14.92
C GLN A 144 -2.95 -3.64 -15.67
N ASN A 145 -2.44 -3.83 -16.88
CA ASN A 145 -2.69 -5.08 -17.60
C ASN A 145 -2.03 -6.26 -16.86
N MET A 146 -2.63 -7.45 -16.97
CA MET A 146 -2.14 -8.63 -16.26
C MET A 146 -0.69 -9.00 -16.58
N PRO A 147 -0.23 -9.03 -17.85
CA PRO A 147 1.16 -9.32 -18.16
C PRO A 147 2.14 -8.40 -17.44
N ARG A 148 1.85 -7.09 -17.38
CA ARG A 148 2.69 -6.14 -16.68
C ARG A 148 2.66 -6.34 -15.17
N LEU A 149 1.51 -6.72 -14.59
CA LEU A 149 1.44 -7.09 -13.17
C LEU A 149 2.29 -8.32 -12.87
N GLU A 150 2.26 -9.34 -13.72
CA GLU A 150 3.09 -10.55 -13.57
C GLU A 150 4.59 -10.21 -13.66
N GLU A 151 4.99 -9.37 -14.62
CA GLU A 151 6.37 -8.86 -14.70
C GLU A 151 6.79 -8.14 -13.41
N ILE A 152 5.97 -7.22 -12.91
CA ILE A 152 6.26 -6.48 -11.68
C ILE A 152 6.30 -7.44 -10.48
N ALA A 153 5.46 -8.47 -10.44
CA ALA A 153 5.47 -9.47 -9.39
C ALA A 153 6.81 -10.23 -9.38
N ALA A 154 7.27 -10.70 -10.54
CA ALA A 154 8.57 -11.37 -10.68
C ALA A 154 9.76 -10.44 -10.34
N GLU A 155 9.73 -9.19 -10.82
CA GLU A 155 10.73 -8.17 -10.47
C GLU A 155 10.78 -7.94 -8.95
N THR A 156 9.61 -7.86 -8.31
CA THR A 156 9.49 -7.68 -6.86
C THR A 156 9.97 -8.90 -6.10
N GLU A 157 9.59 -10.11 -6.51
CA GLU A 157 10.02 -11.36 -5.85
C GLU A 157 11.54 -11.54 -5.91
N SER A 158 12.20 -11.09 -6.99
CA SER A 158 13.66 -11.18 -7.15
C SER A 158 14.46 -10.28 -6.19
N GLN A 159 13.80 -9.39 -5.44
CA GLN A 159 14.48 -8.46 -4.54
C GLN A 159 15.04 -9.20 -3.32
N LYS A 160 16.32 -8.96 -3.03
CA LYS A 160 16.97 -9.50 -1.83
C LYS A 160 16.14 -9.13 -0.59
N SER A 161 15.90 -10.12 0.26
CA SER A 161 15.14 -10.02 1.53
C SER A 161 13.61 -10.18 1.45
N LEU A 162 13.05 -10.45 0.27
CA LEU A 162 11.66 -10.92 0.13
C LEU A 162 11.56 -12.45 0.11
#